data_AF-A0A951BFQ4-F1
#
_entry.id   AF-A0A951BFQ4-F1
#
_cell.length_a   1.000
_cell.length_b   1.000
_cell.length_c   1.000
_cell.angle_alpha   90.00
_cell.angle_beta   90.00
_cell.angle_gamma   90.00
#
_symmetry.space_group_name_H-M   'P 1'
#
loop_
_entity.id
_entity.type
_entity.pdbx_description
1 polymer ?
#
loop_
_entity_poly.entity_id
_entity_poly.type
_entity_poly.pdbx_seq_one_letter_code
_entity_poly.pdbx_strand_id
1 'polypeptide(L)'
;MTTPALLRRPIPPNGEGLVHHVTPENAGWTYVGFDVHELPAGATLAKDTERHEVCLVLVAGKARISAAGTDFGLLGERSSVFEGLPYSV
;
A
#
# COMPACT_ATOMS: atom_id res chain seq x y z
N MET A 1 22.18 14.70 -15.89
CA MET A 1 21.00 13.96 -15.41
C MET A 1 21.12 13.87 -13.89
N THR A 2 20.22 14.49 -13.15
CA THR A 2 20.18 14.37 -11.68
C THR A 2 19.69 12.97 -11.31
N THR A 3 20.43 12.27 -10.45
CA THR A 3 20.00 10.98 -9.91
C THR A 3 18.67 11.16 -9.17
N PRO A 4 17.61 10.42 -9.50
CA PRO A 4 16.35 10.51 -8.76
C PRO A 4 16.58 10.12 -7.31
N ALA A 5 16.08 10.94 -6.38
CA ALA A 5 16.18 10.68 -4.95
C ALA A 5 15.26 9.51 -4.57
N LEU A 6 15.85 8.33 -4.36
CA LEU A 6 15.11 7.13 -3.93
C LEU A 6 14.66 7.20 -2.46
N LEU A 7 15.35 8.00 -1.64
CA LEU A 7 14.98 8.18 -0.24
C LEU A 7 13.78 9.12 -0.14
N ARG A 8 12.60 8.57 0.17
CA ARG A 8 11.38 9.31 0.46
C ARG A 8 11.10 9.28 1.97
N ARG A 9 10.90 10.46 2.57
CA ARG A 9 10.48 10.56 3.97
C ARG A 9 8.97 10.34 4.08
N PRO A 10 8.49 9.66 5.12
CA PRO A 10 7.06 9.53 5.36
C PRO A 10 6.45 10.88 5.73
N ILE A 11 5.16 11.04 5.40
CA ILE A 11 4.31 12.11 5.92
C ILE A 11 3.44 11.57 7.06
N PRO A 12 2.94 12.42 7.98
CA PRO A 12 1.92 11.99 8.93
C PRO A 12 0.71 11.39 8.18
N PRO A 13 0.12 10.28 8.67
CA PRO A 13 -1.04 9.67 8.03
C PRO A 13 -2.18 10.69 7.86
N ASN A 14 -2.71 10.79 6.65
CA ASN A 14 -3.85 11.66 6.36
C ASN A 14 -5.20 10.97 6.69
N GLY A 15 -6.33 11.53 6.26
CA GLY A 15 -7.66 10.95 6.51
C GLY A 15 -7.88 9.54 5.93
N GLU A 16 -7.06 9.11 4.97
CA GLU A 16 -7.05 7.76 4.41
C GLU A 16 -5.88 6.90 4.94
N GLY A 17 -5.16 7.41 5.94
CA GLY A 17 -3.98 6.77 6.50
C GLY A 17 -2.76 6.78 5.57
N LEU A 18 -2.74 7.55 4.47
CA LEU A 18 -1.63 7.56 3.52
C LEU A 18 -0.36 8.18 4.12
N VAL A 19 0.74 7.42 4.12
CA VAL A 19 2.06 7.77 4.71
C VAL A 19 3.15 7.93 3.66
N HIS A 20 3.07 7.17 2.57
CA HIS A 20 3.91 7.35 1.38
C HIS A 20 3.04 7.38 0.15
N HIS A 21 3.33 8.31 -0.76
CA HIS A 21 2.68 8.41 -2.06
C HIS A 21 3.73 8.66 -3.15
N VAL A 22 4.04 7.61 -3.90
CA VAL A 22 5.04 7.66 -4.96
C VAL A 22 4.35 7.39 -6.28
N THR A 23 4.49 8.33 -7.20
CA THR A 23 3.96 8.22 -8.56
C THR A 23 5.10 8.35 -9.56
N PRO A 24 4.94 7.85 -10.80
CA PRO A 24 5.91 8.09 -11.87
C PRO A 24 6.29 9.58 -12.01
N GLU A 25 5.32 10.47 -11.92
CA GLU A 25 5.50 11.92 -12.09
C GLU A 25 6.36 12.51 -10.97
N ASN A 26 6.12 12.13 -9.71
CA ASN A 26 6.87 12.67 -8.58
C ASN A 26 8.23 11.99 -8.38
N ALA A 27 8.39 10.77 -8.91
CA ALA A 27 9.62 9.99 -8.84
C ALA A 27 10.57 10.23 -10.01
N GLY A 28 10.07 10.75 -11.13
CA GLY A 28 10.87 10.98 -12.33
C GLY A 28 11.25 9.68 -13.06
N TRP A 29 10.45 8.62 -12.88
CA TRP A 29 10.58 7.36 -13.61
C TRP A 29 9.28 7.03 -14.35
N THR A 30 9.24 5.93 -15.09
CA THR A 30 8.15 5.67 -16.05
C THR A 30 6.99 4.83 -15.52
N TYR A 31 7.23 3.86 -14.62
CA TYR A 31 6.27 2.76 -14.45
C TYR A 31 5.69 2.59 -13.04
N VAL A 32 6.52 2.61 -12.00
CA VAL A 32 6.11 2.08 -10.69
C VAL A 32 5.41 3.16 -9.84
N GLY A 33 4.17 2.89 -9.42
CA GLY A 33 3.55 3.60 -8.31
C GLY A 33 3.78 2.84 -6.99
N PHE A 34 3.80 3.54 -5.87
CA PHE A 34 3.91 2.91 -4.55
C PHE A 34 3.26 3.76 -3.47
N ASP A 35 2.23 3.21 -2.83
CA ASP A 35 1.53 3.82 -1.71
C ASP A 35 1.72 2.97 -0.44
N VAL A 36 1.82 3.63 0.71
CA VAL A 36 1.79 2.98 2.03
C VAL A 36 0.68 3.64 2.84
N HIS A 37 -0.20 2.81 3.38
CA HIS A 37 -1.27 3.23 4.27
C HIS A 37 -1.09 2.62 5.66
N GLU A 38 -1.27 3.44 6.69
CA GLU A 38 -1.38 3.04 8.08
C GLU A 38 -2.82 3.25 8.53
N LEU A 39 -3.54 2.15 8.78
CA LEU A 39 -4.97 2.17 9.06
C LEU A 39 -5.23 1.71 10.50
N PRO A 40 -6.03 2.46 11.29
CA PRO A 40 -6.48 1.97 12.59
C PRO A 40 -7.52 0.85 12.44
N ALA A 41 -7.73 0.08 13.50
CA ALA A 41 -8.75 -0.96 13.51
C ALA A 41 -10.14 -0.40 13.19
N GLY A 42 -10.85 -1.06 12.26
CA GLY A 42 -12.18 -0.63 11.80
C GLY A 42 -12.17 0.39 10.66
N ALA A 43 -11.01 0.94 10.27
CA ALA A 43 -10.92 1.78 9.08
C ALA A 43 -11.11 0.96 7.79
N THR A 44 -11.61 1.62 6.76
CA THR A 44 -11.80 1.04 5.42
C THR A 44 -11.12 1.94 4.40
N LEU A 45 -10.44 1.33 3.43
CA LEU A 45 -9.83 2.00 2.29
C LEU A 45 -10.37 1.36 1.01
N ALA A 46 -10.81 2.18 0.06
CA ALA A 46 -11.23 1.76 -1.26
C ALA A 46 -10.54 2.63 -2.31
N LYS A 47 -9.99 2.01 -3.36
CA LYS A 47 -9.31 2.69 -4.46
C LYS A 47 -9.73 2.08 -5.79
N ASP A 48 -9.88 2.94 -6.79
CA ASP A 48 -9.92 2.50 -8.19
C ASP A 48 -8.47 2.32 -8.66
N THR A 49 -8.14 1.15 -9.19
CA THR A 49 -6.81 0.86 -9.73
C THR A 49 -6.67 1.32 -11.18
N GLU A 50 -7.76 1.80 -11.78
CA GLU A 50 -7.86 2.29 -13.14
C GLU A 50 -7.28 1.31 -14.16
N ARG A 51 -6.18 1.68 -14.82
CA ARG A 51 -5.48 0.86 -15.83
C ARG A 51 -4.24 0.17 -15.27
N HIS A 52 -4.00 0.28 -13.97
CA HIS A 52 -2.82 -0.26 -13.32
C HIS A 52 -3.16 -1.57 -12.60
N GLU A 53 -2.34 -2.59 -12.82
CA GLU A 53 -2.31 -3.75 -11.96
C GLU A 53 -1.69 -3.35 -10.61
N VAL A 54 -2.31 -3.79 -9.51
CA VAL A 54 -1.89 -3.48 -8.15
C VAL A 54 -1.67 -4.79 -7.41
N CYS A 55 -0.57 -4.85 -6.66
CA CYS A 55 -0.33 -5.89 -5.67
C CYS A 55 -0.51 -5.26 -4.28
N LEU A 56 -1.56 -5.68 -3.57
CA LEU A 56 -1.83 -5.20 -2.22
C LEU A 56 -1.07 -6.08 -1.22
N VAL A 57 -0.09 -5.50 -0.52
CA VAL A 57 0.72 -6.22 0.48
C VAL A 57 0.33 -5.80 1.89
N LEU A 58 -0.11 -6.76 2.72
CA LEU A 58 -0.28 -6.52 4.15
C LEU A 58 1.08 -6.58 4.84
N VAL A 59 1.64 -5.39 5.08
CA VAL A 59 2.95 -5.23 5.73
C VAL A 59 2.89 -5.73 7.18
N ALA A 60 1.84 -5.39 7.93
CA ALA A 60 1.54 -5.92 9.26
C ALA A 60 0.03 -5.76 9.55
N GLY A 61 -0.50 -6.57 10.46
CA GLY A 61 -1.92 -6.56 10.83
C GLY A 61 -2.78 -7.45 9.94
N LYS A 62 -4.11 -7.28 10.06
CA LYS A 62 -5.10 -8.07 9.34
C LYS A 62 -6.14 -7.16 8.68
N ALA A 63 -6.61 -7.53 7.50
CA ALA A 63 -7.68 -6.82 6.80
C ALA A 63 -8.57 -7.79 6.02
N ARG A 64 -9.86 -7.48 5.91
CA ARG A 64 -10.74 -8.16 4.97
C ARG A 64 -10.60 -7.50 3.61
N ILE A 65 -10.32 -8.28 2.57
CA ILE A 65 -9.97 -7.74 1.25
C ILE A 65 -10.96 -8.24 0.20
N SER A 66 -11.43 -7.31 -0.62
CA SER A 66 -12.24 -7.61 -1.80
C SER A 66 -11.77 -6.80 -3.00
N ALA A 67 -11.66 -7.41 -4.17
CA ALA A 67 -11.32 -6.74 -5.43
C ALA A 67 -12.01 -7.42 -6.61
N ALA A 68 -12.42 -6.64 -7.61
CA ALA A 68 -13.07 -7.13 -8.85
C ALA A 68 -14.22 -8.14 -8.60
N GLY A 69 -15.04 -7.90 -7.56
CA GLY A 69 -16.16 -8.78 -7.19
C GLY A 69 -15.78 -10.06 -6.44
N THR A 70 -14.50 -10.26 -6.14
CA THR A 70 -14.00 -11.40 -5.35
C THR A 70 -13.74 -10.97 -3.91
N ASP A 71 -14.28 -11.72 -2.93
CA ASP A 71 -13.91 -11.61 -1.51
C ASP A 71 -12.77 -12.59 -1.21
N PHE A 72 -11.60 -12.08 -0.83
CA PHE A 72 -10.45 -12.87 -0.43
C PHE A 72 -10.47 -13.22 1.07
N GLY A 73 -11.47 -12.73 1.81
CA GLY A 73 -11.63 -12.97 3.23
C GLY A 73 -10.67 -12.13 4.08
N LEU A 74 -10.49 -12.56 5.33
CA LEU A 74 -9.56 -11.94 6.26
C LEU A 74 -8.15 -12.47 5.99
N LEU A 75 -7.25 -11.58 5.56
CA LEU A 75 -5.85 -11.90 5.31
C LEU A 75 -4.93 -11.16 6.29
N GLY A 76 -3.68 -11.62 6.35
CA GLY A 76 -2.65 -11.10 7.24
C GLY A 76 -2.58 -11.87 8.56
N GLU A 77 -1.36 -12.12 9.03
CA GLU A 77 -1.12 -12.87 10.27
C GLU A 77 -0.05 -12.23 11.16
N ARG A 78 0.94 -11.54 10.56
CA ARG A 78 2.06 -10.97 11.32
C ARG A 78 1.72 -9.63 11.95
N SER A 79 2.11 -9.45 13.21
CA SER A 79 2.02 -8.16 13.91
C SER A 79 3.17 -7.21 13.58
N SER A 80 4.28 -7.75 13.09
CA SER A 80 5.49 -6.99 12.75
C SER A 80 6.11 -7.47 11.44
N VAL A 81 6.78 -6.58 10.71
CA VAL A 81 7.51 -6.92 9.48
C VAL A 81 8.66 -7.91 9.70
N PHE A 82 9.11 -8.03 10.94
CA PHE A 82 10.18 -8.94 11.36
C PHE A 82 9.67 -10.34 11.73
N GLU A 83 8.36 -10.60 11.58
CA GLU A 83 7.72 -11.87 11.89
C GLU A 83 7.17 -12.52 10.63
N GLY A 84 7.59 -13.76 10.33
CA GLY A 84 6.98 -14.58 9.28
C GLY A 84 6.92 -13.95 7.88
N LEU A 85 6.12 -14.55 7.00
CA LEU A 85 5.92 -14.08 5.62
C LEU A 85 4.72 -13.11 5.54
N PRO A 86 4.75 -12.13 4.61
CA PRO A 86 3.61 -11.25 4.36
C PRO A 86 2.49 -11.98 3.62
N TYR A 87 1.31 -11.36 3.58
CA TYR A 87 0.22 -11.72 2.69
C TYR A 87 0.13 -10.68 1.57
N SER A 88 -0.20 -11.12 0.36
CA SER A 88 -0.50 -10.23 -0.76
C SER A 88 -1.65 -10.73 -1.60
N VAL A 89 -2.34 -9.80 -2.27
CA VAL A 89 -3.42 -10.05 -3.22
C VAL A 89 -3.20 -9.27 -4.50
#